data_AF-A0A7X0R0D9-F1
#
_entry.id   AF-A0A7X0R0D9-F1
#
_cell.length_a   1.000
_cell.length_b   1.000
_cell.length_c   1.000
_cell.angle_alpha   90.00
_cell.angle_beta   90.00
_cell.angle_gamma   90.00
#
_symmetry.space_group_name_H-M   'P 1'
#
loop_
_entity.id
_entity.type
_entity.pdbx_description
1 polymer ?
#
loop_
_entity_poly.entity_id
_entity_poly.type
_entity_poly.pdbx_seq_one_letter_code
_entity_poly.pdbx_strand_id
1 'polypeptide(L)'
;MTPLVLALALLLSPVAGVFAAGNASAAPEIATTTAGARDIVKEIIDVVGLKPRFELRAANIENAAAVIYNGNRYILYNEDFLAAINNAVHTDWGGVSILAHEIGHHLNGHTLTRQGSNPADELEADEFSGFVLRKMGASLAEAQAAINLLSEERTSSTHPGRNYRLAAISKGWRNADAQLLASAQGTKPASNEIATRPAPRQPQQQAQRVSLDSRYVLSRVHLSGAPNEQLYLTTRLQLVYVTGDGPKVIGKLTKTGNANYPYYLESEHLQPLFVTDRGELVNQKGQRVGYLT
;
A
#
# COMPACT_ATOMS: atom_id res chain seq x y z
N MET A 1 33.58 12.91 11.45
CA MET A 1 32.43 13.61 10.83
C MET A 1 31.28 12.63 10.75
N THR A 2 30.41 12.67 11.75
CA THR A 2 29.24 11.79 11.91
C THR A 2 28.10 12.30 11.03
N PRO A 3 27.45 11.46 10.20
CA PRO A 3 26.29 11.92 9.44
C PRO A 3 25.07 11.99 10.35
N LEU A 4 24.36 13.10 10.21
CA LEU A 4 23.10 13.43 10.86
C LEU A 4 22.03 12.39 10.47
N VAL A 5 21.37 11.85 11.49
CA VAL A 5 20.24 10.91 11.38
C VAL A 5 19.01 11.69 10.93
N LEU A 6 18.34 11.27 9.85
CA LEU A 6 17.08 11.87 9.41
C LEU A 6 15.95 10.91 9.77
N ALA A 7 15.21 11.26 10.82
CA ALA A 7 13.99 10.56 11.22
C ALA A 7 12.82 11.09 10.39
N LEU A 8 12.03 10.20 9.80
CA LEU A 8 10.68 10.54 9.35
C LEU A 8 9.80 10.53 10.59
N ALA A 9 9.73 11.67 11.27
CA ALA A 9 8.94 11.82 12.48
C ALA A 9 7.53 12.27 12.10
N LEU A 10 6.53 11.52 12.52
CA LEU A 10 5.13 11.93 12.52
C LEU A 10 4.90 13.04 13.56
N LEU A 11 5.39 14.26 13.31
CA LEU A 11 5.30 15.36 14.28
C LEU A 11 3.83 15.73 14.53
N LEU A 12 3.34 15.36 15.71
CA LEU A 12 2.05 15.77 16.24
C LEU A 12 2.23 17.06 17.03
N SER A 13 1.43 18.07 16.71
CA SER A 13 1.30 19.28 17.51
C SER A 13 0.92 18.91 18.96
N PRO A 14 1.61 19.43 19.99
CA PRO A 14 1.32 19.07 21.36
C PRO A 14 -0.05 19.64 21.78
N VAL A 15 -0.97 18.76 22.17
CA VAL A 15 -2.12 19.16 23.00
C VAL A 15 -1.58 19.35 24.41
N ALA A 16 -1.52 20.60 24.86
CA ALA A 16 -1.11 20.95 26.21
C ALA A 16 -2.15 20.43 27.23
N GLY A 17 -1.90 19.24 27.76
CA GLY A 17 -2.55 18.71 28.97
C GLY A 17 -1.73 19.10 30.20
N VAL A 18 -2.33 19.87 31.11
CA VAL A 18 -1.71 20.26 32.38
C VAL A 18 -1.56 19.03 33.27
N PHE A 19 -0.31 18.60 33.52
CA PHE A 19 -0.01 17.61 34.54
C PHE A 19 0.64 18.28 35.75
N ALA A 20 -0.01 18.13 36.91
CA ALA A 20 0.49 18.58 38.19
C ALA A 20 1.68 17.70 38.64
N ALA A 21 2.76 18.37 39.07
CA ALA A 21 3.96 17.73 39.58
C ALA A 21 3.72 17.05 40.94
N GLY A 22 4.14 15.78 41.04
CA GLY A 22 4.22 15.03 42.29
C GLY A 22 5.55 14.28 42.35
N ASN A 23 6.29 14.48 43.43
CA ASN A 23 7.72 14.15 43.61
C ASN A 23 8.09 12.66 43.47
N ALA A 24 9.27 12.42 42.92
CA ALA A 24 9.96 11.14 42.86
C ALA A 24 10.76 10.84 44.15
N SER A 25 10.77 9.57 44.58
CA SER A 25 11.99 8.93 45.12
C SER A 25 11.88 7.39 45.15
N ALA A 26 12.96 6.77 44.64
CA ALA A 26 13.50 5.43 44.86
C ALA A 26 12.79 4.16 44.30
N ALA A 27 13.56 3.45 43.47
CA ALA A 27 13.26 2.17 42.82
C ALA A 27 13.34 0.95 43.76
N PRO A 28 12.72 -0.16 43.35
CA PRO A 28 13.37 -1.47 43.45
C PRO A 28 13.41 -2.24 42.12
N GLU A 29 14.35 -3.18 42.08
CA GLU A 29 14.71 -4.07 40.98
C GLU A 29 13.64 -5.09 40.55
N ILE A 30 13.64 -5.35 39.24
CA ILE A 30 13.30 -6.57 38.48
C ILE A 30 12.13 -7.43 38.97
N ALA A 31 11.06 -7.44 38.18
CA ALA A 31 10.22 -8.61 37.97
C ALA A 31 9.91 -8.77 36.48
N THR A 32 10.58 -9.74 35.86
CA THR A 32 10.24 -10.29 34.54
C THR A 32 8.90 -11.01 34.66
N THR A 33 7.79 -10.30 34.46
CA THR A 33 6.46 -10.90 34.36
C THR A 33 5.61 -10.17 33.33
N THR A 34 5.63 -10.64 32.09
CA THR A 34 4.50 -10.46 31.17
C THR A 34 4.30 -11.73 30.38
N ALA A 35 3.72 -12.73 31.06
CA ALA A 35 2.83 -13.65 30.38
C ALA A 35 1.76 -12.80 29.65
N GLY A 36 1.84 -12.73 28.32
CA GLY A 36 0.78 -12.12 27.48
C GLY A 36 1.16 -10.92 26.61
N ALA A 37 2.43 -10.54 26.45
CA ALA A 37 2.79 -9.55 25.43
C ALA A 37 2.67 -10.20 24.04
N ARG A 38 1.56 -9.98 23.35
CA ARG A 38 1.47 -10.25 21.90
C ARG A 38 2.64 -9.55 21.24
N ASP A 39 3.46 -10.28 20.50
CA ASP A 39 4.43 -9.69 19.59
C ASP A 39 3.66 -9.16 18.37
N ILE A 40 3.01 -8.00 18.56
CA ILE A 40 2.13 -7.35 17.58
C ILE A 40 2.88 -7.15 16.25
N VAL A 41 4.17 -6.87 16.29
CA VAL A 41 4.98 -6.70 15.08
C VAL A 41 5.16 -8.03 14.36
N LYS A 42 5.41 -9.12 15.09
CA LYS A 42 5.40 -10.45 14.49
C LYS A 42 4.03 -10.77 13.88
N GLU A 43 2.93 -10.45 14.55
CA GLU A 43 1.58 -10.67 14.01
C GLU A 43 1.33 -9.85 12.73
N ILE A 44 1.72 -8.58 12.70
CA ILE A 44 1.66 -7.72 11.50
C ILE A 44 2.45 -8.36 10.35
N ILE A 45 3.67 -8.83 10.63
CA ILE A 45 4.56 -9.37 9.60
C ILE A 45 4.09 -10.74 9.10
N ASP A 46 3.57 -11.59 9.97
CA ASP A 46 3.00 -12.89 9.62
C ASP A 46 1.81 -12.72 8.65
N VAL A 47 1.00 -11.67 8.85
CA VAL A 47 -0.13 -11.33 7.98
C VAL A 47 0.29 -10.91 6.57
N VAL A 48 1.44 -10.25 6.45
CA VAL A 48 1.99 -9.78 5.17
C VAL A 48 2.79 -10.89 4.47
N GLY A 49 3.23 -11.92 5.20
CA GLY A 49 3.95 -13.07 4.66
C GLY A 49 5.39 -12.77 4.26
N LEU A 50 6.00 -11.73 4.84
CA LEU A 50 7.38 -11.34 4.57
C LEU A 50 8.29 -11.69 5.74
N LYS A 51 9.58 -11.91 5.46
CA LYS A 51 10.58 -11.97 6.54
C LYS A 51 10.94 -10.53 6.93
N PRO A 52 10.81 -10.13 8.20
CA PRO A 52 11.17 -8.79 8.61
C PRO A 52 12.68 -8.62 8.49
N ARG A 53 13.12 -7.55 7.82
CA ARG A 53 14.53 -7.13 7.76
C ARG A 53 14.72 -5.77 8.41
N PHE A 54 14.07 -5.57 9.53
CA PHE A 54 14.16 -4.40 10.40
C PHE A 54 14.07 -4.85 11.85
N GLU A 55 14.51 -4.01 12.77
CA GLU A 55 14.43 -4.25 14.22
C GLU A 55 13.44 -3.27 14.86
N LEU A 56 12.56 -3.78 15.72
CA LEU A 56 11.67 -2.96 16.52
C LEU A 56 12.39 -2.55 17.81
N ARG A 57 12.42 -1.25 18.13
CA ARG A 57 13.06 -0.75 19.35
C ARG A 57 12.23 0.34 20.02
N ALA A 58 11.99 0.17 21.32
CA ALA A 58 11.54 1.27 22.15
C ALA A 58 12.62 2.37 22.16
N ALA A 59 12.20 3.63 22.01
CA ALA A 59 13.09 4.78 21.96
C ALA A 59 12.43 5.99 22.61
N ASN A 60 13.26 6.89 23.15
CA ASN A 60 12.79 8.17 23.68
C ASN A 60 12.57 9.18 22.54
N ILE A 61 11.48 8.96 21.79
CA ILE A 61 10.97 9.84 20.73
C ILE A 61 9.53 10.22 21.05
N GLU A 62 8.96 11.22 20.38
CA GLU A 62 7.59 11.68 20.70
C GLU A 62 6.50 10.69 20.23
N ASN A 63 6.82 9.81 19.29
CA ASN A 63 5.86 9.03 18.50
C ASN A 63 6.44 7.66 18.07
N ALA A 64 6.19 7.25 16.83
CA ALA A 64 6.87 6.16 16.15
C ALA A 64 7.52 6.65 14.84
N ALA A 65 8.56 5.95 14.38
CA ALA A 65 9.26 6.31 13.15
C ALA A 65 9.99 5.11 12.52
N ALA A 66 9.88 4.96 11.20
CA ALA A 66 10.73 4.09 10.40
C ALA A 66 12.03 4.79 9.98
N VAL A 67 13.19 4.22 10.32
CA VAL A 67 14.50 4.83 10.07
C VAL A 67 15.54 3.84 9.56
N ILE A 68 16.54 4.35 8.85
CA ILE A 68 17.74 3.59 8.48
C ILE A 68 18.94 4.21 9.18
N TYR A 69 19.59 3.43 10.05
CA TYR A 69 20.76 3.85 10.81
C TYR A 69 21.89 2.83 10.66
N ASN A 70 23.07 3.31 10.24
CA ASN A 70 24.24 2.47 9.95
C ASN A 70 23.95 1.27 9.02
N GLY A 71 23.09 1.48 8.02
CA GLY A 71 22.69 0.43 7.06
C GLY A 71 21.66 -0.57 7.59
N ASN A 72 21.24 -0.45 8.85
CA ASN A 72 20.19 -1.27 9.46
C ASN A 72 18.87 -0.50 9.50
N ARG A 73 17.77 -1.22 9.29
CA ARG A 73 16.40 -0.67 9.32
C ARG A 73 15.83 -0.83 10.73
N TYR A 74 15.18 0.20 11.24
CA TYR A 74 14.55 0.21 12.56
C TYR A 74 13.15 0.79 12.50
N ILE A 75 12.24 0.19 13.26
CA ILE A 75 11.00 0.82 13.67
C ILE A 75 11.21 1.27 15.12
N LEU A 76 11.29 2.58 15.33
CA LEU A 76 11.40 3.17 16.66
C LEU A 76 10.00 3.54 17.15
N TYR A 77 9.72 3.34 18.44
CA TYR A 77 8.45 3.73 19.03
C TYR A 77 8.59 4.15 20.48
N ASN A 78 7.70 5.03 20.92
CA ASN A 78 7.53 5.38 22.33
C ASN A 78 6.39 4.55 22.94
N GLU A 79 6.71 3.79 24.00
CA GLU A 79 5.78 2.91 24.71
C GLU A 79 4.61 3.67 25.34
N ASP A 80 4.90 4.78 26.03
CA ASP A 80 3.88 5.60 26.69
C ASP A 80 2.95 6.25 25.68
N PHE A 81 3.50 6.68 24.53
CA PHE A 81 2.71 7.22 23.43
C PHE A 81 1.72 6.17 22.90
N LEU A 82 2.18 4.97 22.55
CA LEU A 82 1.28 3.92 22.03
C LEU A 82 0.23 3.52 23.07
N ALA A 83 0.62 3.42 24.35
CA ALA A 83 -0.32 3.13 25.43
C ALA A 83 -1.37 4.24 25.58
N ALA A 84 -0.97 5.51 25.50
CA ALA A 84 -1.88 6.64 25.55
C ALA A 84 -2.90 6.64 24.39
N ILE A 85 -2.45 6.32 23.17
CA ILE A 85 -3.34 6.17 22.02
C ILE A 85 -4.34 5.05 22.25
N ASN A 86 -3.88 3.85 22.61
CA ASN A 86 -4.76 2.70 22.83
C ASN A 86 -5.82 2.99 23.91
N ASN A 87 -5.42 3.66 24.99
CA ASN A 87 -6.33 4.10 26.05
C ASN A 87 -7.37 5.10 25.53
N ALA A 88 -6.94 6.08 24.73
CA ALA A 88 -7.82 7.12 24.19
C ALA A 88 -8.82 6.60 23.15
N VAL A 89 -8.43 5.61 22.33
CA VAL A 89 -9.33 4.98 21.34
C VAL A 89 -10.07 3.75 21.88
N HIS A 90 -9.81 3.37 23.13
CA HIS A 90 -10.38 2.19 23.80
C HIS A 90 -10.17 0.87 23.06
N THR A 91 -9.03 0.73 22.38
CA THR A 91 -8.64 -0.49 21.65
C THR A 91 -7.14 -0.52 21.36
N ASP A 92 -6.55 -1.72 21.26
CA ASP A 92 -5.14 -1.87 20.90
C ASP A 92 -4.85 -1.57 19.42
N TRP A 93 -5.91 -1.49 18.59
CA TRP A 93 -5.78 -1.21 17.15
C TRP A 93 -5.17 0.16 16.85
N GLY A 94 -5.22 1.11 17.79
CA GLY A 94 -4.57 2.41 17.62
C GLY A 94 -3.06 2.28 17.43
N GLY A 95 -2.40 1.60 18.36
CA GLY A 95 -0.96 1.33 18.31
C GLY A 95 -0.58 0.38 17.18
N VAL A 96 -1.41 -0.64 16.90
CA VAL A 96 -1.19 -1.53 15.74
C VAL A 96 -1.23 -0.74 14.44
N SER A 97 -2.19 0.19 14.29
CA SER A 97 -2.32 1.07 13.12
C SER A 97 -1.06 1.90 12.88
N ILE A 98 -0.49 2.47 13.94
CA ILE A 98 0.72 3.29 13.88
C ILE A 98 1.92 2.43 13.49
N LEU A 99 2.13 1.29 14.15
CA LEU A 99 3.25 0.41 13.81
C LEU A 99 3.14 -0.16 12.38
N ALA A 100 1.94 -0.54 11.94
CA ALA A 100 1.73 -1.00 10.58
C ALA A 100 2.03 0.09 9.54
N HIS A 101 1.69 1.36 9.83
CA HIS A 101 2.03 2.50 8.99
C HIS A 101 3.55 2.67 8.82
N GLU A 102 4.31 2.63 9.93
CA GLU A 102 5.78 2.71 9.89
C GLU A 102 6.41 1.54 9.12
N ILE A 103 5.89 0.33 9.29
CA ILE A 103 6.31 -0.84 8.51
C ILE A 103 6.04 -0.61 7.01
N GLY A 104 4.90 0.01 6.67
CA GLY A 104 4.56 0.42 5.30
C GLY A 104 5.63 1.30 4.67
N HIS A 105 6.14 2.31 5.39
CA HIS A 105 7.24 3.15 4.91
C HIS A 105 8.51 2.36 4.58
N HIS A 106 8.84 1.33 5.36
CA HIS A 106 9.97 0.46 5.05
C HIS A 106 9.73 -0.45 3.84
N LEU A 107 8.55 -1.06 3.75
CA LEU A 107 8.24 -2.02 2.70
C LEU A 107 8.09 -1.35 1.33
N ASN A 108 7.49 -0.16 1.29
CA ASN A 108 7.34 0.62 0.06
C ASN A 108 8.62 1.40 -0.32
N GLY A 109 9.63 1.39 0.55
CA GLY A 109 10.92 2.01 0.28
C GLY A 109 10.94 3.53 0.48
N HIS A 110 9.93 4.11 1.14
CA HIS A 110 9.87 5.54 1.47
C HIS A 110 11.10 5.99 2.29
N THR A 111 11.63 5.11 3.13
CA THR A 111 12.85 5.38 3.94
C THR A 111 14.17 5.43 3.15
N LEU A 112 14.16 5.15 1.84
CA LEU A 112 15.37 5.13 1.00
C LEU A 112 15.66 6.48 0.36
N THR A 113 14.65 7.33 0.17
CA THR A 113 14.81 8.67 -0.37
C THR A 113 15.11 9.64 0.78
N ARG A 114 15.99 10.62 0.53
CA ARG A 114 16.39 11.63 1.54
C ARG A 114 15.42 12.82 1.61
N GLN A 115 14.31 12.76 0.89
CA GLN A 115 13.27 13.77 1.00
C GLN A 115 12.38 13.38 2.19
N GLY A 116 12.02 14.36 3.03
CA GLY A 116 11.15 14.12 4.19
C GLY A 116 9.74 13.66 3.78
N SER A 117 8.79 13.77 4.72
CA SER A 117 7.41 13.34 4.51
C SER A 117 6.80 13.87 3.21
N ASN A 118 6.38 12.95 2.35
CA ASN A 118 5.67 13.22 1.10
C ASN A 118 4.21 12.78 1.27
N PRO A 119 3.21 13.64 0.99
CA PRO A 119 1.80 13.27 1.12
C PRO A 119 1.40 11.98 0.37
N ALA A 120 2.06 11.63 -0.74
CA ALA A 120 1.78 10.36 -1.43
C ALA A 120 2.22 9.15 -0.60
N ASP A 121 3.46 9.17 -0.10
CA ASP A 121 4.06 8.12 0.73
C ASP A 121 3.23 7.87 2.01
N GLU A 122 2.71 8.94 2.62
CA GLU A 122 1.82 8.86 3.80
C GLU A 122 0.51 8.14 3.49
N LEU A 123 -0.12 8.41 2.33
CA LEU A 123 -1.36 7.75 1.91
C LEU A 123 -1.12 6.28 1.55
N GLU A 124 0.03 5.96 0.97
CA GLU A 124 0.41 4.56 0.71
C GLU A 124 0.64 3.79 2.02
N ALA A 125 1.27 4.41 3.01
CA ALA A 125 1.45 3.82 4.33
C ALA A 125 0.12 3.67 5.09
N ASP A 126 -0.80 4.63 4.97
CA ASP A 126 -2.17 4.54 5.51
C ASP A 126 -2.98 3.41 4.83
N GLU A 127 -2.90 3.27 3.51
CA GLU A 127 -3.52 2.16 2.78
C GLU A 127 -2.96 0.81 3.24
N PHE A 128 -1.64 0.71 3.38
CA PHE A 128 -1.00 -0.50 3.90
C PHE A 128 -1.45 -0.83 5.33
N SER A 129 -1.53 0.17 6.21
CA SER A 129 -2.01 0.01 7.58
C SER A 129 -3.43 -0.55 7.62
N GLY A 130 -4.36 0.04 6.84
CA GLY A 130 -5.74 -0.46 6.74
C GLY A 130 -5.84 -1.91 6.25
N PHE A 131 -4.99 -2.30 5.28
CA PHE A 131 -4.90 -3.67 4.78
C PHE A 131 -4.46 -4.68 5.86
N VAL A 132 -3.38 -4.34 6.59
CA VAL A 132 -2.87 -5.17 7.70
C VAL A 132 -3.93 -5.33 8.77
N LEU A 133 -4.53 -4.23 9.22
CA LEU A 133 -5.51 -4.24 10.32
C LEU A 133 -6.73 -5.10 9.98
N ARG A 134 -7.23 -5.03 8.74
CA ARG A 134 -8.32 -5.92 8.31
C ARG A 134 -7.92 -7.39 8.42
N LYS A 135 -6.74 -7.77 7.90
CA LYS A 135 -6.28 -9.16 7.92
C LYS A 135 -6.04 -9.68 9.34
N MET A 136 -5.69 -8.79 10.28
CA MET A 136 -5.58 -9.11 11.70
C MET A 136 -6.94 -9.17 12.42
N GLY A 137 -8.03 -8.72 11.76
CA GLY A 137 -9.40 -8.86 12.25
C GLY A 137 -10.07 -7.57 12.70
N ALA A 138 -9.41 -6.41 12.58
CA ALA A 138 -9.99 -5.13 12.95
C ALA A 138 -11.21 -4.78 12.10
N SER A 139 -12.23 -4.17 12.71
CA SER A 139 -13.29 -3.47 12.00
C SER A 139 -12.75 -2.21 11.31
N LEU A 140 -13.48 -1.68 10.32
CA LEU A 140 -13.08 -0.43 9.66
C LEU A 140 -13.02 0.75 10.64
N ALA A 141 -13.94 0.79 11.62
CA ALA A 141 -13.97 1.84 12.63
C ALA A 141 -12.72 1.80 13.52
N GLU A 142 -12.31 0.60 13.95
CA GLU A 142 -11.07 0.41 14.71
C GLU A 142 -9.83 0.77 13.88
N ALA A 143 -9.81 0.38 12.60
CA ALA A 143 -8.71 0.73 11.69
C ALA A 143 -8.57 2.24 11.45
N GLN A 144 -9.64 3.01 11.62
CA GLN A 144 -9.66 4.46 11.45
C GLN A 144 -9.49 5.23 12.77
N ALA A 145 -9.49 4.55 13.93
CA ALA A 145 -9.58 5.19 15.23
C ALA A 145 -8.38 6.10 15.54
N ALA A 146 -7.15 5.65 15.25
CA ALA A 146 -5.94 6.44 15.44
C ALA A 146 -5.96 7.75 14.62
N ILE A 147 -6.35 7.67 13.35
CA ILE A 147 -6.41 8.85 12.46
C ILE A 147 -7.52 9.81 12.89
N ASN A 148 -8.66 9.31 13.37
CA ASN A 148 -9.72 10.16 13.90
C ASN A 148 -9.28 10.98 15.11
N LEU A 149 -8.42 10.40 15.97
CA LEU A 149 -7.87 11.06 17.15
C LEU A 149 -6.72 12.02 16.80
N LEU A 150 -5.80 11.61 15.92
CA LEU A 150 -4.50 12.26 15.75
C LEU A 150 -4.41 13.20 14.54
N SER A 151 -5.20 13.00 13.50
CA SER A 151 -5.03 13.77 12.26
C SER A 151 -5.81 15.08 12.25
N GLU A 152 -5.14 16.13 11.80
CA GLU A 152 -5.77 17.41 11.50
C GLU A 152 -6.69 17.31 10.27
N GLU A 153 -7.75 18.13 10.24
CA GLU A 153 -8.70 18.12 9.12
C GLU A 153 -8.05 18.61 7.81
N ARG A 154 -7.09 19.53 7.90
CA ARG A 154 -6.49 20.20 6.74
C ARG A 154 -5.23 19.49 6.26
N THR A 155 -5.05 19.43 4.94
CA THR A 155 -3.79 19.03 4.33
C THR A 155 -2.72 20.09 4.57
N SER A 156 -1.53 19.65 4.95
CA SER A 156 -0.32 20.48 5.05
C SER A 156 0.67 20.11 3.94
N SER A 157 1.83 20.78 3.92
CA SER A 157 2.91 20.46 2.97
C SER A 157 3.51 19.07 3.19
N THR A 158 3.39 18.51 4.40
CA THR A 158 4.03 17.25 4.77
C THR A 158 3.02 16.13 5.07
N HIS A 159 1.75 16.45 5.35
CA HIS A 159 0.74 15.44 5.70
C HIS A 159 -0.60 15.69 4.99
N PRO A 160 -1.25 14.64 4.46
CA PRO A 160 -2.61 14.70 3.96
C PRO A 160 -3.60 15.03 5.08
N GLY A 161 -4.66 15.79 4.75
CA GLY A 161 -5.76 16.02 5.69
C GLY A 161 -6.49 14.72 6.05
N ARG A 162 -7.08 14.68 7.24
CA ARG A 162 -7.74 13.51 7.85
C ARG A 162 -8.62 12.71 6.88
N ASN A 163 -9.46 13.35 6.09
CA ASN A 163 -10.36 12.64 5.15
C ASN A 163 -9.61 11.81 4.11
N TYR A 164 -8.47 12.29 3.61
CA TYR A 164 -7.65 11.54 2.66
C TYR A 164 -7.02 10.31 3.30
N ARG A 165 -6.50 10.47 4.53
CA ARG A 165 -5.92 9.38 5.33
C ARG A 165 -6.96 8.30 5.65
N LEU A 166 -8.14 8.71 6.11
CA LEU A 166 -9.27 7.81 6.37
C LEU A 166 -9.71 7.05 5.12
N ALA A 167 -9.72 7.72 3.96
CA ALA A 167 -10.06 7.08 2.69
C ALA A 167 -9.01 6.05 2.25
N ALA A 168 -7.71 6.34 2.43
CA ALA A 168 -6.62 5.42 2.15
C ALA A 168 -6.70 4.16 3.03
N ILE A 169 -6.86 4.31 4.35
CA ILE A 169 -7.10 3.19 5.28
C ILE A 169 -8.30 2.35 4.81
N SER A 170 -9.40 3.03 4.46
CA SER A 170 -10.62 2.36 4.02
C SER A 170 -10.41 1.57 2.71
N LYS A 171 -9.59 2.07 1.79
CA LYS A 171 -9.21 1.37 0.56
C LYS A 171 -8.42 0.10 0.88
N GLY A 172 -7.38 0.19 1.70
CA GLY A 172 -6.57 -0.95 2.11
C GLY A 172 -7.37 -2.03 2.84
N TRP A 173 -8.22 -1.60 3.77
CA TRP A 173 -9.12 -2.47 4.52
C TRP A 173 -10.05 -3.26 3.59
N ARG A 174 -10.69 -2.59 2.62
CA ARG A 174 -11.57 -3.25 1.64
C ARG A 174 -10.82 -4.22 0.73
N ASN A 175 -9.59 -3.88 0.33
CA ASN A 175 -8.76 -4.77 -0.47
C ASN A 175 -8.45 -6.08 0.28
N ALA A 176 -8.07 -5.98 1.56
CA ALA A 176 -7.87 -7.15 2.41
C ALA A 176 -9.15 -7.96 2.61
N ASP A 177 -10.29 -7.29 2.83
CA ASP A 177 -11.58 -7.95 3.03
C ASP A 177 -11.99 -8.76 1.80
N ALA A 178 -11.83 -8.20 0.59
CA ALA A 178 -12.07 -8.90 -0.66
C ALA A 178 -11.18 -10.15 -0.81
N GLN A 179 -9.90 -10.09 -0.40
CA GLN A 179 -9.01 -11.25 -0.42
C GLN A 179 -9.45 -12.35 0.57
N LEU A 180 -9.90 -11.96 1.77
CA LEU A 180 -10.41 -12.91 2.77
C LEU A 180 -11.69 -13.60 2.27
N LEU A 181 -12.61 -12.85 1.68
CA LEU A 181 -13.83 -13.38 1.08
C LEU A 181 -13.54 -14.34 -0.09
N ALA A 182 -12.62 -13.98 -0.98
CA ALA A 182 -12.22 -14.82 -2.10
C ALA A 182 -11.58 -16.15 -1.64
N SER A 183 -10.78 -16.09 -0.57
CA SER A 183 -10.15 -17.27 0.04
C SER A 183 -11.19 -18.18 0.72
N ALA A 184 -12.17 -17.60 1.40
CA ALA A 184 -13.26 -18.32 2.05
C ALA A 184 -14.21 -19.01 1.05
N GLN A 185 -14.41 -18.40 -0.13
CA GLN A 185 -15.21 -18.98 -1.22
C GLN A 185 -14.51 -20.14 -1.94
N GLY A 186 -13.29 -20.50 -1.55
CA GLY A 186 -12.59 -21.68 -2.06
C GLY A 186 -12.38 -21.63 -3.57
N THR A 187 -12.16 -20.43 -4.12
CA THR A 187 -11.90 -20.24 -5.55
C THR A 187 -10.56 -20.89 -5.88
N LYS A 188 -10.61 -22.20 -6.16
CA LYS A 188 -9.45 -23.00 -6.54
C LYS A 188 -8.95 -22.41 -7.86
N PRO A 189 -7.66 -22.07 -7.98
CA PRO A 189 -7.06 -21.94 -9.31
C PRO A 189 -7.43 -23.21 -10.07
N ALA A 190 -7.92 -23.08 -11.31
CA ALA A 190 -8.27 -24.23 -12.13
C ALA A 190 -7.12 -25.25 -12.04
N SER A 191 -7.44 -26.46 -11.60
CA SER A 191 -6.48 -27.55 -11.51
C SER A 191 -6.16 -28.02 -12.92
N ASN A 192 -5.38 -27.23 -13.64
CA ASN A 192 -4.61 -27.75 -14.75
C ASN A 192 -3.54 -28.60 -14.10
N GLU A 193 -3.79 -29.91 -14.02
CA GLU A 193 -2.77 -30.88 -13.64
C GLU A 193 -1.49 -30.54 -14.40
N ILE A 194 -0.37 -30.40 -13.69
CA ILE A 194 0.94 -30.32 -14.32
C ILE A 194 1.19 -31.70 -14.92
N ALA A 195 0.61 -31.95 -16.09
CA ALA A 195 0.77 -33.20 -16.81
C ALA A 195 2.27 -33.39 -17.08
N THR A 196 2.88 -34.39 -16.44
CA THR A 196 4.20 -34.89 -16.81
C THR A 196 4.10 -35.37 -18.25
N ARG A 197 4.56 -34.52 -19.17
CA ARG A 197 4.39 -34.68 -20.61
C ARG A 197 5.06 -35.97 -21.07
N PRO A 198 4.34 -36.98 -21.59
CA PRO A 198 4.97 -38.04 -22.37
C PRO A 198 5.56 -37.42 -23.64
N ALA A 199 6.67 -37.99 -24.13
CA ALA A 199 7.34 -37.52 -25.34
C ALA A 199 6.33 -37.35 -26.51
N PRO A 200 6.41 -36.24 -27.27
CA PRO A 200 5.34 -35.86 -28.17
C PRO A 200 5.27 -36.83 -29.36
N ARG A 201 4.20 -37.62 -29.42
CA ARG A 201 3.64 -38.07 -30.70
C ARG A 201 2.71 -36.97 -31.18
N GLN A 202 2.87 -36.57 -32.43
CA GLN A 202 1.98 -35.60 -33.08
C GLN A 202 0.64 -36.27 -33.41
N PRO A 203 -0.47 -35.66 -33.01
CA PRO A 203 -1.63 -35.60 -33.89
C PRO A 203 -2.09 -34.16 -34.12
N GLN A 204 -2.46 -33.88 -35.36
CA GLN A 204 -3.08 -32.66 -35.84
C GLN A 204 -4.32 -32.31 -34.99
N GLN A 205 -4.36 -31.11 -34.42
CA GLN A 205 -5.58 -30.51 -33.88
C GLN A 205 -5.71 -29.06 -34.36
N GLN A 206 -6.86 -28.79 -34.98
CA GLN A 206 -7.32 -27.48 -35.40
C GLN A 206 -7.22 -26.49 -34.24
N ALA A 207 -6.41 -25.45 -34.42
CA ALA A 207 -6.26 -24.36 -33.47
C ALA A 207 -7.55 -23.54 -33.42
N GLN A 208 -8.35 -23.74 -32.37
CA GLN A 208 -9.43 -22.83 -32.04
C GLN A 208 -8.79 -21.61 -31.35
N ARG A 209 -8.44 -20.61 -32.16
CA ARG A 209 -7.89 -19.33 -31.68
C ARG A 209 -8.94 -18.64 -30.82
N VAL A 210 -8.65 -18.45 -29.54
CA VAL A 210 -9.44 -17.57 -28.67
C VAL A 210 -9.18 -16.12 -29.13
N SER A 211 -10.05 -15.61 -29.99
CA SER A 211 -10.01 -14.22 -30.42
C SER A 211 -10.63 -13.33 -29.35
N LEU A 212 -10.02 -12.16 -29.08
CA LEU A 212 -10.75 -11.05 -28.46
C LEU A 212 -11.97 -10.75 -29.33
N ASP A 213 -13.15 -10.94 -28.75
CA ASP A 213 -14.38 -10.59 -29.42
C ASP A 213 -14.51 -9.07 -29.48
N SER A 214 -14.66 -8.53 -30.69
CA SER A 214 -14.74 -7.10 -30.97
C SER A 214 -15.80 -6.39 -30.11
N ARG A 215 -16.85 -7.09 -29.66
CA ARG A 215 -17.90 -6.51 -28.79
C ARG A 215 -17.40 -6.05 -27.41
N TYR A 216 -16.24 -6.55 -26.97
CA TYR A 216 -15.64 -6.17 -25.69
C TYR A 216 -14.49 -5.17 -25.84
N VAL A 217 -14.17 -4.75 -27.06
CA VAL A 217 -13.13 -3.76 -27.35
C VAL A 217 -13.75 -2.37 -27.44
N LEU A 218 -13.28 -1.46 -26.61
CA LEU A 218 -13.64 -0.05 -26.60
C LEU A 218 -12.81 0.74 -27.62
N SER A 219 -11.50 0.52 -27.65
CA SER A 219 -10.56 1.24 -28.52
C SER A 219 -9.27 0.46 -28.70
N ARG A 220 -8.56 0.68 -29.81
CA ARG A 220 -7.18 0.19 -29.99
C ARG A 220 -6.20 1.23 -29.44
N VAL A 221 -5.17 0.75 -28.75
CA VAL A 221 -4.10 1.56 -28.17
C VAL A 221 -2.87 1.46 -29.07
N HIS A 222 -2.43 2.59 -29.60
CA HIS A 222 -1.22 2.68 -30.42
C HIS A 222 -0.09 3.31 -29.62
N LEU A 223 1.04 2.63 -29.48
CA LEU A 223 2.23 3.15 -28.82
C LEU A 223 3.34 3.38 -29.85
N SER A 224 3.91 4.58 -29.88
CA SER A 224 4.98 4.95 -30.81
C SER A 224 6.25 4.10 -30.62
N GLY A 225 6.54 3.68 -29.38
CA GLY A 225 7.66 2.80 -29.08
C GLY A 225 7.41 1.32 -29.35
N ALA A 226 6.19 0.94 -29.70
CA ALA A 226 5.78 -0.46 -29.89
C ALA A 226 4.69 -0.58 -30.97
N PRO A 227 4.97 -0.16 -32.23
CA PRO A 227 3.96 0.02 -33.27
C PRO A 227 3.32 -1.29 -33.76
N ASN A 228 3.97 -2.42 -33.53
CA ASN A 228 3.50 -3.75 -33.95
C ASN A 228 2.70 -4.46 -32.86
N GLU A 229 2.64 -3.90 -31.64
CA GLU A 229 1.95 -4.55 -30.53
C GLU A 229 0.45 -4.33 -30.62
N GLN A 230 -0.30 -5.41 -30.37
CA GLN A 230 -1.75 -5.40 -30.44
C GLN A 230 -2.32 -5.12 -29.06
N LEU A 231 -2.51 -3.84 -28.76
CA LEU A 231 -3.04 -3.37 -27.49
C LEU A 231 -4.45 -2.83 -27.65
N TYR A 232 -5.34 -3.20 -26.73
CA TYR A 232 -6.75 -2.82 -26.76
C TYR A 232 -7.23 -2.39 -25.38
N LEU A 233 -8.07 -1.36 -25.35
CA LEU A 233 -8.89 -1.03 -24.18
C LEU A 233 -10.22 -1.75 -24.30
N THR A 234 -10.66 -2.39 -23.23
CA THR A 234 -11.96 -3.07 -23.19
C THR A 234 -13.06 -2.16 -22.67
N THR A 235 -14.32 -2.56 -22.85
CA THR A 235 -15.49 -1.89 -22.25
C THR A 235 -15.48 -1.92 -20.73
N ARG A 236 -14.66 -2.78 -20.11
CA ARG A 236 -14.41 -2.82 -18.67
C ARG A 236 -13.19 -1.99 -18.25
N LEU A 237 -12.70 -1.11 -19.13
CA LEU A 237 -11.55 -0.24 -18.92
C LEU A 237 -10.25 -1.01 -18.61
N GLN A 238 -10.09 -2.21 -19.15
CA GLN A 238 -8.85 -2.98 -19.03
C GLN A 238 -7.97 -2.77 -20.25
N LEU A 239 -6.66 -2.65 -20.04
CA LEU A 239 -5.66 -2.69 -21.09
C LEU A 239 -5.26 -4.15 -21.35
N VAL A 240 -5.47 -4.60 -22.57
CA VAL A 240 -5.23 -5.99 -22.99
C VAL A 240 -4.19 -6.02 -24.10
N TYR A 241 -3.21 -6.89 -23.94
CA TYR A 241 -2.19 -7.21 -24.92
C TYR A 241 -2.47 -8.56 -25.58
N VAL A 242 -2.50 -8.60 -26.92
CA VAL A 242 -2.78 -9.83 -27.67
C VAL A 242 -1.50 -10.51 -28.08
N THR A 243 -1.26 -11.68 -27.49
CA THR A 243 -0.12 -12.54 -27.80
C THR A 243 -0.51 -13.69 -28.73
N GLY A 244 0.47 -14.45 -29.21
CA GLY A 244 0.22 -15.69 -29.95
C GLY A 244 -0.57 -16.73 -29.14
N ASP A 245 -0.49 -16.68 -27.80
CA ASP A 245 -1.22 -17.55 -26.88
C ASP A 245 -2.60 -16.99 -26.47
N GLY A 246 -2.97 -15.81 -26.99
CA GLY A 246 -4.23 -15.13 -26.71
C GLY A 246 -4.08 -13.82 -25.93
N PRO A 247 -5.22 -13.19 -25.56
CA PRO A 247 -5.25 -11.91 -24.88
C PRO A 247 -4.82 -12.00 -23.40
N LYS A 248 -3.98 -11.07 -22.95
CA LYS A 248 -3.53 -10.92 -21.56
C LYS A 248 -3.86 -9.52 -21.05
N VAL A 249 -4.51 -9.42 -19.88
CA VAL A 249 -4.72 -8.13 -19.22
C VAL A 249 -3.37 -7.67 -18.65
N ILE A 250 -2.94 -6.47 -19.04
CA ILE A 250 -1.65 -5.90 -18.64
C ILE A 250 -1.80 -4.56 -17.91
N GLY A 251 -3.02 -4.07 -17.73
CA GLY A 251 -3.28 -2.82 -17.01
C GLY A 251 -4.76 -2.45 -17.02
N LYS A 252 -5.06 -1.25 -16.51
CA LYS A 252 -6.41 -0.69 -16.48
C LYS A 252 -6.38 0.82 -16.66
N LEU A 253 -7.49 1.37 -17.15
CA LEU A 253 -7.70 2.79 -17.32
C LEU A 253 -8.43 3.36 -16.11
N THR A 254 -7.82 4.32 -15.44
CA THR A 254 -8.31 4.93 -14.19
C THR A 254 -8.59 6.41 -14.40
N LYS A 255 -9.66 6.95 -13.82
CA LYS A 255 -10.00 8.38 -13.88
C LYS A 255 -9.06 9.20 -12.99
N THR A 256 -8.66 10.37 -13.46
CA THR A 256 -7.76 11.29 -12.72
C THR A 256 -8.48 12.45 -12.05
N GLY A 257 -9.71 12.79 -12.50
CA GLY A 257 -10.41 14.01 -12.10
C GLY A 257 -9.87 15.30 -12.75
N ASN A 258 -8.86 15.21 -13.64
CA ASN A 258 -8.30 16.35 -14.36
C ASN A 258 -8.90 16.45 -15.78
N ALA A 259 -9.46 17.60 -16.14
CA ALA A 259 -10.11 17.80 -17.44
C ALA A 259 -9.16 17.63 -18.65
N ASN A 260 -7.88 17.98 -18.51
CA ASN A 260 -6.89 17.87 -19.59
C ASN A 260 -6.34 16.44 -19.75
N TYR A 261 -6.43 15.63 -18.69
CA TYR A 261 -5.92 14.27 -18.65
C TYR A 261 -6.94 13.36 -17.97
N PRO A 262 -8.16 13.21 -18.50
CA PRO A 262 -9.29 12.59 -17.79
C PRO A 262 -9.02 11.17 -17.30
N TYR A 263 -8.06 10.48 -17.93
CA TYR A 263 -7.68 9.12 -17.56
C TYR A 263 -6.16 8.92 -17.53
N TYR A 264 -5.71 7.90 -16.80
CA TYR A 264 -4.35 7.37 -16.90
C TYR A 264 -4.37 5.84 -16.97
N LEU A 265 -3.39 5.26 -17.65
CA LEU A 265 -3.17 3.82 -17.75
C LEU A 265 -2.28 3.36 -16.61
N GLU A 266 -2.85 2.56 -15.72
CA GLU A 266 -2.19 1.90 -14.61
C GLU A 266 -1.75 0.50 -15.07
N SER A 267 -0.45 0.25 -15.11
CA SER A 267 0.14 -1.01 -15.57
C SER A 267 1.44 -1.27 -14.83
N GLU A 268 1.69 -2.52 -14.46
CA GLU A 268 3.00 -2.96 -13.93
C GLU A 268 4.03 -3.16 -15.05
N HIS A 269 3.59 -3.18 -16.31
CA HIS A 269 4.43 -3.48 -17.47
C HIS A 269 4.76 -2.24 -18.31
N LEU A 270 4.05 -1.13 -18.11
CA LEU A 270 4.25 0.11 -18.84
C LEU A 270 4.55 1.25 -17.86
N GLN A 271 5.32 2.23 -18.32
CA GLN A 271 5.42 3.50 -17.60
C GLN A 271 4.05 4.18 -17.51
N PRO A 272 3.79 5.00 -16.49
CA PRO A 272 2.52 5.72 -16.38
C PRO A 272 2.24 6.58 -17.61
N LEU A 273 1.12 6.30 -18.28
CA LEU A 273 0.64 7.05 -19.45
C LEU A 273 -0.67 7.76 -19.11
N PHE A 274 -0.78 9.03 -19.48
CA PHE A 274 -2.01 9.79 -19.35
C PHE A 274 -2.74 9.84 -20.69
N VAL A 275 -4.06 9.80 -20.63
CA VAL A 275 -4.93 9.93 -21.80
C VAL A 275 -5.54 11.33 -21.77
N THR A 276 -5.32 12.10 -22.84
CA THR A 276 -5.93 13.41 -23.00
C THR A 276 -7.42 13.30 -23.35
N ASP A 277 -8.15 14.40 -23.25
CA ASP A 277 -9.54 14.52 -23.70
C ASP A 277 -9.72 14.19 -25.20
N ARG A 278 -8.66 14.35 -25.98
CA ARG A 278 -8.57 14.03 -27.41
C ARG A 278 -8.07 12.61 -27.71
N GLY A 279 -7.87 11.78 -26.68
CA GLY A 279 -7.44 10.38 -26.84
C GLY A 279 -5.95 10.20 -27.15
N GLU A 280 -5.12 11.21 -26.92
CA GLU A 280 -3.65 11.08 -27.05
C GLU A 280 -3.06 10.46 -25.79
N LEU A 281 -2.02 9.64 -25.95
CA LEU A 281 -1.26 9.07 -24.83
C LEU A 281 -0.01 9.90 -24.62
N VAL A 282 0.17 10.43 -23.41
CA VAL A 282 1.35 11.21 -23.04
C VAL A 282 2.07 10.61 -21.84
N ASN A 283 3.39 10.78 -21.78
CA ASN A 283 4.17 10.42 -20.61
C ASN A 283 4.07 11.50 -19.51
N GLN A 284 4.72 11.29 -18.36
CA GLN A 284 4.75 12.25 -17.24
C GLN A 284 5.32 13.64 -17.60
N LYS A 285 6.08 13.75 -18.69
CA LYS A 285 6.63 15.02 -19.20
C LYS A 285 5.67 15.72 -20.18
N GLY A 286 4.47 15.18 -20.39
CA GLY A 286 3.49 15.68 -21.36
C GLY A 286 3.85 15.38 -22.81
N GLN A 287 4.87 14.56 -23.08
CA GLN A 287 5.27 14.22 -24.44
C GLN A 287 4.36 13.11 -24.97
N ARG A 288 3.86 13.29 -26.19
CA ARG A 288 3.03 12.28 -26.87
C ARG A 288 3.85 11.03 -27.18
N VAL A 289 3.33 9.88 -26.77
CA VAL A 289 3.92 8.56 -26.96
C VAL A 289 2.95 7.55 -27.59
N GLY A 290 1.74 8.00 -27.92
CA GLY A 290 0.73 7.16 -28.53
C GLY A 290 -0.63 7.85 -28.70
N TYR A 291 -1.65 7.06 -29.05
CA TYR A 291 -3.03 7.52 -29.19
C TYR A 291 -4.01 6.34 -29.17
N LEU A 292 -5.28 6.66 -28.91
CA LEU A 292 -6.42 5.76 -28.97
C LEU A 292 -7.17 5.95 -30.30
N THR A 293 -7.70 4.84 -30.87
CA THR A 293 -8.56 4.85 -32.07
C THR A 293 -9.81 4.02 -31.87
#